data_AF-A0AAN8HHL0-F1
#
_entry.id   AF-A0AAN8HHL0-F1
#
_cell.length_a   1.000
_cell.length_b   1.000
_cell.length_c   1.000
_cell.angle_alpha   90.00
_cell.angle_beta   90.00
_cell.angle_gamma   90.00
#
_symmetry.space_group_name_H-M   'P 1'
#
loop_
_entity.id
_entity.type
_entity.pdbx_description
1 polymer ?
#
loop_
_entity_poly.entity_id
_entity_poly.type
_entity_poly.pdbx_seq_one_letter_code
_entity_poly.pdbx_strand_id
1 'polypeptide(L)'
;MPWCYKFLCTGSLDLGNLDKSDVGDDQYTDLLSKVEAATDTTIQVLTEEILNCGYTGLISLEKKGEIIRAIVLHANLRLFPMLLQIKDGFNLYGLCNIMANYPDIRQPLCVPGVEMTADAEFIISVCQAEFRNGARQN
;
A
#
# COMPACT_ATOMS: atom_id res chain seq x y z
N MET A 1 -0.55 1.80 -1.51
CA MET A 1 0.63 1.28 -0.78
C MET A 1 1.60 0.59 -1.73
N PRO A 2 2.92 0.87 -1.62
CA PRO A 2 3.95 0.27 -2.46
C PRO A 2 3.95 -1.27 -2.47
N TRP A 3 3.68 -1.90 -1.32
CA TRP A 3 3.68 -3.36 -1.20
C TRP A 3 2.56 -4.03 -2.01
N CYS A 4 1.35 -3.44 -2.06
CA CYS A 4 0.25 -3.95 -2.89
C CYS A 4 0.63 -3.98 -4.37
N TYR A 5 1.31 -2.93 -4.83
CA TYR A 5 1.79 -2.86 -6.21
C TYR A 5 2.87 -3.91 -6.49
N LYS A 6 3.83 -4.10 -5.59
CA LYS A 6 4.84 -5.17 -5.67
C LYS A 6 4.16 -6.55 -5.78
N PHE A 7 3.10 -6.79 -5.01
CA PHE A 7 2.31 -8.01 -5.10
C PHE A 7 1.62 -8.15 -6.46
N LEU A 8 1.00 -7.09 -7.00
CA LEU A 8 0.36 -7.15 -8.33
C LEU A 8 1.37 -7.49 -9.43
N CYS A 9 2.57 -6.90 -9.38
CA CYS A 9 3.66 -7.17 -10.34
C CYS A 9 4.21 -8.59 -10.25
N THR A 10 4.48 -9.08 -9.03
CA THR A 10 5.25 -10.33 -8.83
C THR A 10 4.40 -11.55 -8.48
N GLY A 11 3.20 -11.33 -7.91
CA GLY A 11 2.39 -12.36 -7.26
C GLY A 11 2.96 -12.85 -5.92
N SER A 12 4.09 -12.32 -5.47
CA SER A 12 4.75 -12.75 -4.23
C SER A 12 4.37 -11.83 -3.08
N LEU A 13 3.98 -12.43 -1.95
CA LEU A 13 3.64 -11.74 -0.73
C LEU A 13 4.82 -11.83 0.25
N ASP A 14 5.45 -10.68 0.49
CA ASP A 14 6.58 -10.55 1.39
C ASP A 14 6.12 -10.03 2.74
N LEU A 15 5.58 -10.93 3.55
CA LEU A 15 5.02 -10.58 4.85
C LEU A 15 6.09 -10.01 5.80
N GLY A 16 7.32 -10.50 5.72
CA GLY A 16 8.43 -10.14 6.62
C GLY A 16 8.72 -8.64 6.64
N ASN A 17 8.55 -7.99 5.49
CA ASN A 17 8.87 -6.57 5.30
C ASN A 17 7.72 -5.60 5.58
N LEU A 18 6.51 -6.11 5.89
CA LEU A 18 5.40 -5.23 6.25
C LEU A 18 5.60 -4.59 7.61
N ASP A 19 5.46 -3.27 7.67
CA ASP A 19 5.54 -2.48 8.89
C ASP A 19 4.30 -1.59 9.10
N LYS A 20 4.34 -0.75 10.14
CA LYS A 20 3.22 0.13 10.50
C LYS A 20 2.86 1.17 9.43
N SER A 21 3.83 1.59 8.61
CA SER A 21 3.62 2.53 7.52
C SER A 21 2.86 1.91 6.34
N ASP A 22 2.82 0.58 6.27
CA ASP A 22 2.05 -0.16 5.26
C ASP A 22 0.56 -0.27 5.59
N VAL A 23 0.15 0.05 6.83
CA VAL A 23 -1.24 0.02 7.27
C VAL A 23 -1.96 1.27 6.79
N GLY A 24 -2.96 1.09 5.91
CA GLY A 24 -3.75 2.20 5.36
C GLY A 24 -5.12 2.40 6.02
N ASP A 25 -5.49 1.57 6.99
CA ASP A 25 -6.80 1.63 7.66
C ASP A 25 -6.68 2.39 8.98
N ASP A 26 -7.45 3.48 9.10
CA ASP A 26 -7.42 4.43 10.22
C ASP A 26 -7.70 3.79 11.58
N GLN A 27 -8.53 2.75 11.63
CA GLN A 27 -8.83 2.05 12.87
C GLN A 27 -7.58 1.35 13.41
N TYR A 28 -6.82 0.70 12.53
CA TYR A 28 -5.62 -0.03 12.93
C TYR A 28 -4.42 0.89 13.14
N THR A 29 -4.32 2.02 12.44
CA THR A 29 -3.29 3.03 12.72
C THR A 29 -3.48 3.69 14.09
N ASP A 30 -4.73 3.95 14.49
CA ASP A 30 -5.06 4.43 15.84
C ASP A 30 -4.73 3.38 16.91
N LEU A 31 -5.13 2.12 16.69
CA LEU A 31 -4.77 1.02 17.60
C LEU A 31 -3.25 0.85 17.75
N LEU A 32 -2.51 0.90 16.64
CA LEU A 32 -1.04 0.84 16.65
C LEU A 32 -0.45 1.98 17.48
N SER A 33 -0.96 3.20 17.32
CA SER A 33 -0.51 4.37 18.08
C SER A 33 -0.81 4.21 19.58
N LYS A 34 -1.98 3.68 19.94
CA LYS A 34 -2.35 3.38 21.33
C LYS A 34 -1.45 2.32 21.95
N VAL A 35 -1.16 1.24 21.21
CA VAL A 35 -0.22 0.20 21.66
C VAL A 35 1.20 0.77 21.80
N GLU A 36 1.64 1.62 20.87
CA GLU A 36 2.93 2.33 20.93
C GLU A 36 3.04 3.28 22.14
N ALA A 37 1.95 3.89 22.58
CA ALA A 37 1.92 4.73 23.78
C ALA A 37 1.57 3.97 25.06
N ALA A 38 1.29 2.66 24.98
CA ALA A 38 0.75 1.90 26.10
C ALA A 38 1.73 1.73 27.28
N THR A 39 1.18 1.75 28.49
CA THR A 39 1.78 1.39 29.77
C THR A 39 1.17 0.08 30.27
N ASP A 40 1.66 -0.47 31.40
CA ASP A 40 1.18 -1.74 31.93
C ASP A 40 -0.33 -1.76 32.21
N THR A 41 -0.92 -0.61 32.55
CA THR A 41 -2.36 -0.49 32.79
C THR A 41 -3.15 -0.30 31.50
N THR A 42 -2.67 0.53 30.58
CA THR A 42 -3.43 0.82 29.35
C THR A 42 -3.33 -0.31 28.33
N ILE A 43 -2.26 -1.10 28.32
CA ILE A 43 -2.16 -2.26 27.43
C ILE A 43 -3.23 -3.31 27.72
N GLN A 44 -3.62 -3.47 29.00
CA GLN A 44 -4.68 -4.39 29.40
C GLN A 44 -6.05 -3.94 28.88
N VAL A 45 -6.28 -2.63 28.76
CA VAL A 45 -7.53 -2.08 28.19
C VAL A 45 -7.64 -2.41 26.71
N LEU A 46 -6.53 -2.49 25.98
CA LEU A 46 -6.49 -2.81 24.55
C LEU A 46 -6.61 -4.31 24.25
N THR A 47 -6.80 -5.16 25.27
CA THR A 47 -6.76 -6.62 25.13
C THR A 47 -7.72 -7.13 24.08
N GLU A 48 -8.98 -6.72 24.10
CA GLU A 48 -9.98 -7.19 23.15
C GLU A 48 -9.62 -6.81 21.70
N GLU A 49 -9.18 -5.58 21.48
CA GLU A 49 -8.77 -5.10 20.15
C GLU A 49 -7.55 -5.86 19.63
N ILE A 50 -6.58 -6.14 20.50
CA ILE A 50 -5.38 -6.93 20.18
C ILE A 50 -5.74 -8.38 19.85
N LEU A 51 -6.63 -9.00 20.64
CA LEU A 51 -7.11 -10.37 20.38
C LEU A 51 -7.92 -10.46 19.09
N ASN A 52 -8.73 -9.44 18.79
CA ASN A 52 -9.49 -9.34 17.53
C ASN A 52 -8.57 -9.23 16.30
N CYS A 53 -7.34 -8.73 16.48
CA CYS A 53 -6.30 -8.78 15.45
C CYS A 53 -5.65 -10.17 15.30
N GLY A 54 -6.05 -11.16 16.11
CA GLY A 54 -5.54 -12.53 16.06
C GLY A 54 -4.25 -12.74 16.85
N TYR A 55 -3.85 -11.81 17.72
CA TYR A 55 -2.76 -12.06 18.66
C TYR A 55 -3.19 -13.10 19.70
N THR A 56 -2.34 -14.09 19.95
CA THR A 56 -2.64 -15.22 20.87
C THR A 56 -1.61 -15.37 21.99
N GLY A 57 -0.59 -14.51 22.00
CA GLY A 57 0.44 -14.50 23.04
C GLY A 57 0.00 -13.78 24.31
N LEU A 58 0.92 -13.70 25.26
CA LEU A 58 0.72 -12.94 26.48
C LEU A 58 0.73 -11.44 26.17
N ILE A 59 -0.31 -10.72 26.60
CA ILE A 59 -0.43 -9.28 26.39
C ILE A 59 0.33 -8.56 27.52
N SER A 60 1.53 -8.08 27.19
CA SER A 60 2.41 -7.33 28.08
C SER A 60 3.30 -6.36 27.30
N LEU A 61 3.90 -5.39 27.99
CA LEU A 61 4.81 -4.42 27.36
C LEU A 61 6.05 -5.09 26.75
N GLU A 62 6.51 -6.21 27.33
CA GLU A 62 7.64 -6.98 26.80
C GLU A 62 7.34 -7.58 25.43
N LYS A 63 6.07 -7.87 25.15
CA LYS A 63 5.59 -8.49 23.91
C LYS A 63 5.05 -7.49 22.90
N LYS A 64 5.22 -6.19 23.16
CA LYS A 64 4.72 -5.10 22.32
C LYS A 64 5.11 -5.18 20.85
N GLY A 65 6.35 -5.61 20.54
CA GLY A 65 6.78 -5.81 19.16
C GLY A 65 5.98 -6.91 18.44
N GLU A 66 5.68 -8.02 19.12
CA GLU A 66 4.88 -9.12 18.58
C GLU A 66 3.41 -8.71 18.41
N ILE A 67 2.88 -7.91 19.34
CA ILE A 67 1.52 -7.35 19.28
C ILE A 67 1.38 -6.42 18.06
N ILE A 68 2.29 -5.45 17.93
CA ILE A 68 2.33 -4.54 16.78
C ILE A 68 2.41 -5.34 15.48
N ARG A 69 3.28 -6.36 15.44
CA ARG A 69 3.43 -7.22 14.28
C ARG A 69 2.13 -7.96 13.92
N ALA A 70 1.41 -8.48 14.90
CA ALA A 70 0.12 -9.12 14.67
C ALA A 70 -0.92 -8.14 14.09
N ILE A 71 -0.99 -6.92 14.63
CA ILE A 71 -1.90 -5.88 14.13
C ILE A 71 -1.56 -5.49 12.68
N VAL A 72 -0.27 -5.24 12.37
CA VAL A 72 0.18 -4.92 11.01
C VAL A 72 -0.18 -6.03 10.03
N LEU A 73 0.08 -7.29 10.40
CA LEU A 73 -0.26 -8.43 9.56
C LEU A 73 -1.76 -8.56 9.37
N HIS A 74 -2.54 -8.45 10.44
CA HIS A 74 -4.00 -8.53 10.38
C HIS A 74 -4.59 -7.47 9.45
N ALA A 75 -4.21 -6.20 9.62
CA ALA A 75 -4.72 -5.11 8.82
C ALA A 75 -4.41 -5.30 7.32
N ASN A 76 -3.18 -5.68 6.98
CA ASN A 76 -2.75 -5.84 5.58
C ASN A 76 -3.27 -7.12 4.93
N LEU A 77 -3.31 -8.24 5.66
CA LEU A 77 -3.76 -9.53 5.10
C LEU A 77 -5.25 -9.53 4.73
N ARG A 78 -6.07 -8.66 5.34
CA ARG A 78 -7.46 -8.46 4.92
C ARG A 78 -7.58 -7.98 3.47
N LEU A 79 -6.55 -7.33 2.93
CA LEU A 79 -6.53 -6.88 1.53
C LEU A 79 -6.15 -7.99 0.54
N PHE A 80 -5.54 -9.07 1.02
CA PHE A 80 -5.00 -10.12 0.16
C PHE A 80 -6.03 -10.78 -0.78
N PRO A 81 -7.25 -11.14 -0.33
CA PRO A 81 -8.26 -11.72 -1.23
C PRO A 81 -8.69 -10.75 -2.34
N MET A 82 -8.75 -9.45 -2.05
CA MET A 82 -9.07 -8.42 -3.05
C MET A 82 -7.91 -8.27 -4.04
N LEU A 83 -6.66 -8.26 -3.55
CA LEU A 83 -5.48 -8.19 -4.41
C LEU A 83 -5.36 -9.39 -5.36
N LEU A 84 -5.75 -10.59 -4.91
CA LEU A 84 -5.83 -11.77 -5.78
C LEU A 84 -6.83 -11.56 -6.92
N GLN A 85 -8.06 -11.13 -6.59
CA GLN A 85 -9.09 -10.89 -7.62
C GLN A 85 -8.69 -9.79 -8.61
N ILE A 86 -8.06 -8.71 -8.14
CA ILE A 86 -7.53 -7.65 -9.00
C ILE A 86 -6.44 -8.21 -9.94
N LYS A 87 -5.53 -9.02 -9.39
CA LYS A 87 -4.47 -9.65 -10.18
C LYS A 87 -5.05 -10.58 -11.25
N ASP A 88 -6.06 -11.38 -10.91
CA ASP A 88 -6.74 -12.25 -11.88
C ASP A 88 -7.38 -11.42 -13.00
N GLY A 89 -8.07 -10.33 -12.65
CA GLY A 89 -8.61 -9.38 -13.62
C GLY A 89 -7.53 -8.79 -14.52
N PHE A 90 -6.39 -8.38 -13.97
CA PHE A 90 -5.26 -7.87 -14.75
C PHE A 90 -4.66 -8.92 -15.67
N ASN A 91 -4.60 -10.17 -15.22
CA ASN A 91 -4.08 -11.27 -16.02
C ASN A 91 -4.94 -11.53 -17.26
N LEU A 92 -6.28 -11.41 -17.16
CA LEU A 92 -7.20 -11.56 -18.29
C LEU A 92 -6.90 -10.60 -19.45
N TYR A 93 -6.40 -9.40 -19.14
CA TYR A 93 -6.05 -8.37 -20.12
C TYR A 93 -4.55 -8.31 -20.43
N GLY A 94 -3.75 -9.27 -19.93
CA GLY A 94 -2.30 -9.28 -20.09
C GLY A 94 -1.57 -8.15 -19.34
N LEU A 95 -2.25 -7.44 -18.43
CA LEU A 95 -1.71 -6.30 -17.69
C LEU A 95 -0.65 -6.71 -16.68
N CYS A 96 -0.69 -7.94 -16.15
CA CYS A 96 0.36 -8.43 -15.23
C CYS A 96 1.75 -8.42 -15.90
N ASN A 97 1.84 -8.83 -17.17
CA ASN A 97 3.10 -8.82 -17.92
C ASN A 97 3.57 -7.39 -18.16
N ILE A 98 2.63 -6.50 -18.49
CA ILE A 98 2.88 -5.07 -18.67
C ILE A 98 3.48 -4.50 -17.37
N MET A 99 2.84 -4.70 -16.22
CA MET A 99 3.32 -4.21 -14.93
C MET A 99 4.69 -4.79 -14.53
N ALA A 100 4.94 -6.08 -14.79
CA ALA A 100 6.18 -6.75 -14.43
C ALA A 100 7.42 -6.30 -15.23
N ASN A 101 7.24 -5.79 -16.46
CA ASN A 101 8.37 -5.43 -17.34
C ASN A 101 9.15 -4.19 -16.86
N TYR A 102 8.48 -3.22 -16.25
CA TYR A 102 9.13 -2.01 -15.70
C TYR A 102 8.39 -1.56 -14.42
N PRO A 103 8.57 -2.29 -13.31
CA PRO A 103 7.77 -2.07 -12.11
C PRO A 103 7.96 -0.66 -11.55
N ASP A 104 9.18 -0.15 -11.49
CA ASP A 104 9.47 1.17 -10.89
C ASP A 104 8.92 2.33 -11.73
N ILE A 105 8.96 2.22 -13.07
CA ILE A 105 8.45 3.25 -14.00
C ILE A 105 6.92 3.35 -13.92
N ARG A 106 6.24 2.23 -13.69
CA ARG A 106 4.78 2.13 -13.72
C ARG A 106 4.16 2.28 -12.33
N GLN A 107 4.94 2.19 -11.26
CA GLN A 107 4.47 2.37 -9.89
C GLN A 107 3.70 3.70 -9.71
N PRO A 108 4.17 4.85 -10.21
CA PRO A 108 3.45 6.12 -10.05
C PRO A 108 2.08 6.17 -10.75
N LEU A 109 1.83 5.30 -11.74
CA LEU A 109 0.53 5.21 -12.43
C LEU A 109 -0.52 4.45 -11.61
N CYS A 110 -0.08 3.56 -10.71
CA CYS A 110 -0.95 2.67 -9.95
C CYS A 110 -0.96 2.99 -8.45
N VAL A 111 0.08 3.66 -7.97
CA VAL A 111 0.22 4.12 -6.59
C VAL A 111 0.40 5.63 -6.67
N PRO A 112 -0.56 6.42 -6.16
CA PRO A 112 -0.39 7.86 -6.03
C PRO A 112 0.92 8.15 -5.30
N GLY A 113 1.85 8.86 -5.96
CA GLY A 113 3.05 9.40 -5.33
C GLY A 113 2.72 10.68 -4.55
N VAL A 114 3.76 11.36 -4.05
CA VAL A 114 3.63 12.78 -3.71
C VAL A 114 3.09 13.46 -4.96
N GLU A 115 1.93 14.11 -4.85
CA GLU A 115 1.28 14.81 -5.96
C GLU A 115 2.34 15.56 -6.77
N MET A 116 2.52 15.19 -8.04
CA MET A 116 2.82 16.24 -8.98
C MET A 116 1.63 17.17 -8.88
N THR A 117 1.80 18.30 -8.19
CA THR A 117 0.97 19.47 -8.41
C THR A 117 1.20 19.84 -9.87
N ALA A 118 0.51 19.16 -10.77
CA ALA A 118 0.51 19.47 -12.18
C ALA A 118 -0.29 20.76 -12.27
N ASP A 119 0.41 21.89 -12.24
CA ASP A 119 -0.22 23.15 -12.56
C ASP A 119 -0.76 23.07 -13.99
N ALA A 120 -1.77 23.89 -14.27
CA ALA A 120 -2.40 23.89 -15.59
C ALA A 120 -1.38 24.19 -16.71
N GLU A 121 -0.28 24.86 -16.38
CA GLU A 121 0.80 25.22 -17.30
C GLU A 121 1.63 23.98 -17.73
N PHE A 122 1.93 23.08 -16.80
CA PHE A 122 2.56 21.79 -17.06
C PHE A 122 1.68 20.93 -17.97
N ILE A 123 0.38 20.82 -17.70
CA ILE A 123 -0.54 20.03 -18.53
C ILE A 123 -0.63 20.60 -19.95
N ILE A 124 -0.74 21.93 -20.09
CA ILE A 124 -0.81 22.58 -21.41
C ILE A 124 0.49 22.39 -22.19
N SER A 125 1.66 22.51 -21.56
CA SER A 125 2.96 22.33 -22.23
C SER A 125 3.18 20.90 -22.76
N VAL A 126 2.68 19.88 -22.05
CA VAL A 126 2.79 18.47 -22.47
C VAL A 126 1.74 18.11 -23.53
N CYS A 127 0.56 18.75 -23.51
CA CYS A 127 -0.51 18.53 -24.47
C CYS A 127 -0.38 19.34 -25.78
N GLN A 128 0.65 20.18 -25.93
CA GLN A 128 0.92 20.84 -27.21
C GLN A 128 1.35 19.80 -28.24
N ALA A 129 0.39 19.40 -29.09
CA ALA A 129 0.68 18.63 -30.28
C ALA A 129 1.78 19.34 -31.07
N GLU A 130 2.84 18.62 -31.43
CA GLU A 130 3.77 19.10 -32.45
C GLU A 130 3.00 19.25 -33.76
N PHE A 131 2.45 20.45 -34.01
CA PHE A 131 2.07 20.88 -35.33
C PHE A 131 3.37 21.05 -36.13
N ARG A 132 3.89 19.91 -36.61
CA ARG A 132 5.00 19.85 -37.55
C ARG A 132 4.58 20.65 -38.78
N ASN A 133 5.22 21.80 -38.95
CA ASN A 133 5.11 22.70 -40.08
C ASN A 133 5.01 21.93 -41.42
N GLY A 134 3.79 21.89 -41.95
CA GLY A 134 3.44 21.30 -43.24
C GLY A 134 2.91 22.34 -44.21
N ALA A 135 3.41 23.58 -44.19
CA ALA A 135 3.19 24.53 -45.27
C ALA A 135 4.45 24.58 -46.14
N ARG A 136 4.43 23.74 -47.18
CA ARG A 136 5.39 23.73 -48.29
C ARG A 136 5.54 25.15 -48.85
N GLN A 137 6.80 25.54 -49.07
CA GLN A 137 7.17 26.55 -50.06
C GLN A 137 6.47 26.24 -51.39
N ASN A 138 5.79 27.25 -51.93
CA ASN A 138 5.68 27.57 -53.36
C ASN A 138 5.18 29.01 -53.48
#